data_AF-A0A0A9ZAK9-F1
#
_entry.id   AF-A0A0A9ZAK9-F1
#
_cell.length_a   1.000
_cell.length_b   1.000
_cell.length_c   1.000
_cell.angle_alpha   90.00
_cell.angle_beta   90.00
_cell.angle_gamma   90.00
#
_symmetry.space_group_name_H-M   'P 1'
#
loop_
_entity.id
_entity.type
_entity.pdbx_description
1 polymer ?
#
loop_
_entity_poly.entity_id
_entity_poly.type
_entity_poly.pdbx_seq_one_letter_code
_entity_poly.pdbx_strand_id
1 'polypeptide(L)'
;DYIQRSITGTDAFSKTLMPTQARYLRYLHHLFQHAFLNTNSCNIQYISLGYFPASITVDGTIRLRIQMYQNGSIIFDNLELVNRNIQQLPTYYNTSRQVCSVPINTCVYGDILLRVYMVTDSIKQIILQYGFHTGFVETSPILLLRRDLDFTSLHPAFSDDFHLDIVWEDGGESSHADTLDTLQNFLCKTDSLSSSVSTDVSDTRLVSTGASDKELVSIQQQQHPSQHQLSQQQQQQ
;
A
#
# COMPACT_ATOMS: atom_id res chain seq x y z
N ASP A 1 -4.48 31.97 15.81
CA ASP A 1 -5.76 31.35 16.20
C ASP A 1 -6.65 30.83 15.07
N TYR A 2 -6.44 31.21 13.80
CA TYR A 2 -7.22 30.65 12.67
C TYR A 2 -6.76 29.25 12.22
N ILE A 3 -5.52 28.86 12.53
CA ILE A 3 -4.93 27.56 12.14
C ILE A 3 -5.33 26.42 13.09
N GLN A 4 -5.77 26.72 14.32
CA GLN A 4 -6.18 25.68 15.27
C GLN A 4 -7.67 25.30 15.20
N ARG A 5 -8.51 26.06 14.46
CA ARG A 5 -9.96 25.80 14.37
C ARG A 5 -10.43 25.07 13.11
N SER A 6 -9.55 24.74 12.16
CA SER A 6 -9.91 23.96 10.97
C SER A 6 -9.75 22.43 11.13
N ILE A 7 -9.25 21.97 12.28
CA ILE A 7 -8.83 20.56 12.48
C ILE A 7 -9.96 19.65 13.01
N THR A 8 -11.15 20.17 13.31
CA THR A 8 -12.29 19.31 13.68
C THR A 8 -12.96 18.64 12.47
N GLY A 9 -12.67 19.11 11.24
CA GLY A 9 -13.13 18.50 9.98
C GLY A 9 -12.13 17.53 9.33
N THR A 10 -10.85 17.56 9.74
CA THR A 10 -9.79 16.70 9.16
C THR A 10 -9.90 15.24 9.55
N ASP A 11 -10.65 14.93 10.62
CA ASP A 11 -10.75 13.57 11.17
C ASP A 11 -11.63 12.62 10.35
N ALA A 12 -12.55 13.15 9.54
CA ALA A 12 -13.34 12.34 8.62
C ALA A 12 -12.54 11.97 7.35
N PHE A 13 -11.73 12.92 6.86
CA PHE A 13 -10.92 12.72 5.67
C PHE A 13 -9.74 11.77 5.93
N SER A 14 -9.11 11.88 7.11
CA SER A 14 -8.04 10.96 7.54
C SER A 14 -8.50 9.51 7.67
N LYS A 15 -9.80 9.26 7.93
CA LYS A 15 -10.39 7.92 7.98
C LYS A 15 -10.70 7.33 6.60
N THR A 16 -10.75 8.14 5.55
CA THR A 16 -11.09 7.70 4.20
C THR A 16 -9.85 7.32 3.38
N LEU A 17 -8.72 7.97 3.64
CA LEU A 17 -7.49 7.72 2.91
C LEU A 17 -6.68 6.57 3.49
N MET A 18 -6.13 5.75 2.62
CA MET A 18 -5.07 4.81 2.99
C MET A 18 -3.83 5.59 3.45
N PRO A 19 -3.04 5.09 4.41
CA PRO A 19 -1.81 5.72 4.87
C PRO A 19 -0.87 6.15 3.74
N THR A 20 -0.70 5.34 2.70
CA THR A 20 0.08 5.71 1.51
C THR A 20 -0.49 6.91 0.78
N GLN A 21 -1.81 7.00 0.59
CA GLN A 21 -2.42 8.16 -0.08
C GLN A 21 -2.20 9.44 0.74
N ALA A 22 -2.40 9.36 2.06
CA ALA A 22 -2.15 10.49 2.96
C ALA A 22 -0.67 10.94 2.93
N ARG A 23 0.27 9.98 2.84
CA ARG A 23 1.71 10.25 2.70
C ARG A 23 2.02 11.01 1.41
N TYR A 24 1.46 10.61 0.27
CA TYR A 24 1.68 11.30 -1.01
C TYR A 24 1.09 12.71 -1.04
N LEU A 25 -0.03 12.96 -0.34
CA LEU A 25 -0.53 14.33 -0.17
C LEU A 25 0.43 15.19 0.66
N ARG A 26 1.10 14.62 1.68
CA ARG A 26 2.14 15.32 2.44
C ARG A 26 3.37 15.60 1.58
N TYR A 27 3.77 14.67 0.72
CA TYR A 27 4.84 14.87 -0.26
C TYR A 27 4.53 16.03 -1.20
N LEU A 28 3.31 16.06 -1.75
CA LEU A 28 2.87 17.16 -2.60
C LEU A 28 2.91 18.51 -1.87
N HIS A 29 2.41 18.56 -0.63
CA HIS A 29 2.49 19.76 0.20
C HIS A 29 3.94 20.20 0.46
N HIS A 30 4.85 19.25 0.73
CA HIS A 30 6.27 19.55 0.90
C HIS A 30 6.90 20.14 -0.37
N LEU A 31 6.56 19.61 -1.56
CA LEU A 31 7.05 20.15 -2.83
C LEU A 31 6.63 21.61 -3.06
N PHE A 32 5.40 21.96 -2.69
CA PHE A 32 4.93 23.35 -2.76
C PHE A 32 5.69 24.29 -1.80
N GLN A 33 6.30 23.77 -0.75
CA GLN A 33 7.03 24.57 0.25
C GLN A 33 8.53 24.68 -0.01
N HIS A 34 9.16 23.60 -0.50
CA HIS A 34 10.62 23.48 -0.51
C HIS A 34 11.25 23.39 -1.91
N ALA A 35 10.45 23.31 -2.98
CA ALA A 35 10.85 23.33 -4.40
C ALA A 35 11.90 22.29 -4.85
N PHE A 36 12.43 21.46 -3.97
CA PHE A 36 13.48 20.48 -4.28
C PHE A 36 13.11 19.09 -3.76
N LEU A 37 13.44 18.08 -4.56
CA LEU A 37 13.28 16.68 -4.24
C LEU A 37 14.66 16.04 -4.39
N ASN A 38 15.10 15.29 -3.37
CA ASN A 38 16.29 14.50 -3.51
C ASN A 38 16.04 13.40 -4.57
N THR A 39 16.94 13.22 -5.54
CA THR A 39 16.81 12.18 -6.56
C THR A 39 17.77 11.02 -6.34
N ASN A 40 18.43 10.97 -5.18
CA ASN A 40 19.36 9.90 -4.86
C ASN A 40 18.67 8.53 -4.88
N SER A 41 19.39 7.57 -5.44
CA SER A 41 19.05 6.17 -5.33
C SER A 41 19.36 5.65 -3.92
N CYS A 42 18.62 4.66 -3.47
CA CYS A 42 18.85 3.98 -2.19
C CYS A 42 18.99 2.49 -2.45
N ASN A 43 19.93 1.82 -1.78
CA ASN A 43 20.06 0.38 -1.83
C ASN A 43 19.39 -0.27 -0.62
N ILE A 44 18.22 -0.88 -0.80
CA ILE A 44 17.50 -1.55 0.29
C ILE A 44 18.22 -2.85 0.60
N GLN A 45 18.77 -2.95 1.81
CA GLN A 45 19.54 -4.08 2.30
C GLN A 45 18.61 -5.19 2.80
N TYR A 46 17.70 -4.84 3.72
CA TYR A 46 16.73 -5.79 4.27
C TYR A 46 15.45 -5.11 4.71
N ILE A 47 14.41 -5.94 4.82
CA ILE A 47 13.12 -5.59 5.40
C ILE A 47 12.89 -6.48 6.60
N SER A 48 12.51 -5.89 7.72
CA SER A 48 12.21 -6.58 8.97
C SER A 48 10.78 -6.28 9.39
N LEU A 49 10.01 -7.31 9.76
CA LEU A 49 8.66 -7.16 10.30
C LEU A 49 8.63 -7.62 11.75
N GLY A 50 7.90 -6.86 12.57
CA GLY A 50 7.62 -7.19 13.95
C GLY A 50 6.66 -8.38 14.11
N TYR A 51 6.07 -8.47 15.30
CA TYR A 51 5.25 -9.60 15.72
C TYR A 51 3.96 -9.78 14.91
N PHE A 52 3.70 -10.99 14.42
CA PHE A 52 2.45 -11.33 13.73
C PHE A 52 1.40 -11.92 14.67
N PRO A 53 0.12 -11.52 14.58
CA PRO A 53 -0.92 -12.10 15.44
C PRO A 53 -1.22 -13.57 15.10
N ALA A 54 -1.60 -14.35 16.12
CA ALA A 54 -1.92 -15.77 15.94
C ALA A 54 -2.98 -16.05 14.86
N SER A 55 -3.93 -15.11 14.67
CA SER A 55 -5.03 -15.24 13.70
C SER A 55 -4.59 -15.22 12.23
N ILE A 56 -3.37 -14.76 11.93
CA ILE A 56 -2.80 -14.77 10.58
C ILE A 56 -1.67 -15.79 10.43
N THR A 57 -1.48 -16.66 11.42
CA THR A 57 -0.45 -17.70 11.38
C THR A 57 -1.11 -19.06 11.24
N VAL A 58 -0.47 -19.97 10.50
CA VAL A 58 -0.91 -21.36 10.36
C VAL A 58 -0.01 -22.21 11.25
N ASP A 59 -0.60 -22.88 12.23
CA ASP A 59 0.13 -23.67 13.24
C ASP A 59 1.23 -22.88 13.95
N GLY A 60 0.98 -21.59 14.19
CA GLY A 60 1.96 -20.68 14.81
C GLY A 60 3.14 -20.32 13.91
N THR A 61 3.04 -20.57 12.60
CA THR A 61 4.06 -20.22 11.61
C THR A 61 3.53 -19.32 10.51
N ILE A 62 4.42 -18.62 9.83
CA ILE A 62 4.10 -17.79 8.67
C ILE A 62 5.22 -17.84 7.63
N ARG A 63 4.85 -17.84 6.36
CA ARG A 63 5.77 -17.60 5.23
C ARG A 63 5.36 -16.32 4.54
N LEU A 64 6.37 -15.53 4.20
CA LEU A 64 6.17 -14.21 3.62
C LEU A 64 6.71 -14.17 2.19
N ARG A 65 5.86 -13.72 1.27
CA ARG A 65 6.32 -13.26 -0.04
C ARG A 65 6.36 -11.74 -0.03
N ILE A 66 7.51 -11.17 -0.39
CA ILE A 66 7.73 -9.74 -0.48
C ILE A 66 7.90 -9.39 -1.95
N GLN A 67 7.13 -8.41 -2.42
CA GLN A 67 7.25 -7.85 -3.76
C GLN A 67 7.49 -6.34 -3.67
N MET A 68 8.40 -5.83 -4.48
CA MET A 68 8.58 -4.39 -4.66
C MET A 68 8.32 -4.02 -6.11
N TYR A 69 7.60 -2.93 -6.29
CA TYR A 69 7.28 -2.38 -7.59
C TYR A 69 7.88 -0.99 -7.74
N GLN A 70 8.35 -0.69 -8.93
CA GLN A 70 8.81 0.61 -9.36
C GLN A 70 8.23 0.87 -10.76
N ASN A 71 7.61 2.02 -10.96
CA ASN A 71 6.96 2.37 -12.25
C ASN A 71 5.99 1.29 -12.76
N GLY A 72 5.24 0.67 -11.84
CA GLY A 72 4.28 -0.40 -12.15
C GLY A 72 4.89 -1.78 -12.46
N SER A 73 6.22 -1.91 -12.49
CA SER A 73 6.92 -3.17 -12.76
C SER A 73 7.51 -3.76 -11.49
N ILE A 74 7.54 -5.09 -11.38
CA ILE A 74 8.17 -5.79 -10.25
C ILE A 74 9.69 -5.68 -10.41
N ILE A 75 10.36 -5.11 -9.41
CA ILE A 75 11.82 -5.00 -9.35
C ILE A 75 12.44 -6.01 -8.38
N PHE A 76 11.67 -6.49 -7.41
CA PHE A 76 12.09 -7.52 -6.46
C PHE A 76 10.91 -8.42 -6.12
N ASP A 77 11.17 -9.73 -6.06
CA ASP A 77 10.23 -10.72 -5.56
C ASP A 77 11.02 -11.89 -4.95
N ASN A 78 10.96 -12.03 -3.61
CA ASN A 78 11.73 -13.07 -2.92
C ASN A 78 11.32 -14.49 -3.32
N LEU A 79 10.16 -14.67 -3.94
CA LEU A 79 9.72 -15.95 -4.47
C LEU A 79 10.55 -16.38 -5.70
N GLU A 80 11.11 -15.45 -6.47
CA GLU A 80 12.03 -15.77 -7.58
C GLU A 80 13.34 -16.36 -7.06
N LEU A 81 13.81 -15.94 -5.88
CA LEU A 81 15.04 -16.45 -5.25
C LEU A 81 14.96 -17.95 -4.92
N VAL A 82 13.73 -18.48 -4.82
CA VAL A 82 13.44 -19.89 -4.52
C VAL A 82 12.76 -20.59 -5.69
N ASN A 83 13.04 -20.14 -6.93
CA ASN A 83 12.50 -20.72 -8.17
C ASN A 83 10.98 -20.89 -8.16
N ARG A 84 10.28 -19.94 -7.54
CA ARG A 84 8.83 -19.91 -7.40
C ARG A 84 8.22 -21.04 -6.58
N ASN A 85 9.04 -21.71 -5.76
CA ASN A 85 8.57 -22.73 -4.83
C ASN A 85 8.27 -22.12 -3.45
N ILE A 86 6.98 -21.97 -3.12
CA ILE A 86 6.53 -21.40 -1.84
C ILE A 86 7.06 -22.20 -0.63
N GLN A 87 7.25 -23.52 -0.76
CA GLN A 87 7.75 -24.36 0.34
C GLN A 87 9.21 -24.07 0.71
N GLN A 88 9.95 -23.44 -0.22
CA GLN A 88 11.34 -23.06 0.00
C GLN A 88 11.49 -21.65 0.59
N LEU A 89 10.40 -20.89 0.72
CA LEU A 89 10.45 -19.62 1.44
C LEU A 89 10.75 -19.85 2.93
N PRO A 90 11.52 -18.95 3.57
CA PRO A 90 11.76 -19.02 5.01
C PRO A 90 10.45 -19.07 5.80
N THR A 91 10.41 -19.99 6.77
CA THR A 91 9.28 -20.13 7.70
C THR A 91 9.64 -19.42 8.99
N TYR A 92 8.80 -18.48 9.40
CA TYR A 92 8.97 -17.72 10.63
C TYR A 92 8.00 -18.24 11.69
N TYR A 93 8.46 -18.30 12.94
CA TYR A 93 7.66 -18.77 14.05
C TYR A 93 7.08 -17.58 14.82
N ASN A 94 5.81 -17.70 15.19
CA ASN A 94 5.10 -16.72 15.97
C ASN A 94 5.54 -16.79 17.44
N THR A 95 6.73 -16.26 17.73
CA THR A 95 7.23 -16.11 19.08
C THR A 95 7.27 -14.63 19.46
N SER A 96 7.10 -14.32 20.75
CA SER A 96 6.95 -12.94 21.25
C SER A 96 8.17 -12.02 21.03
N ARG A 97 9.26 -12.52 20.46
CA ARG A 97 10.52 -11.77 20.25
C ARG A 97 11.11 -11.91 18.85
N GLN A 98 10.49 -12.68 17.95
CA GLN A 98 11.10 -12.92 16.65
C GLN A 98 10.71 -11.84 15.65
N VAL A 99 11.72 -11.21 15.07
CA VAL A 99 11.61 -10.31 13.93
C VAL A 99 11.80 -11.14 12.67
N CYS A 100 10.94 -10.93 11.67
CA CYS A 100 11.03 -11.61 10.39
C CYS A 100 11.83 -10.73 9.42
N SER A 101 13.12 -11.06 9.25
CA SER A 101 14.04 -10.29 8.40
C SER A 101 14.26 -10.98 7.06
N VAL A 102 14.04 -10.26 5.97
CA VAL A 102 14.22 -10.72 4.59
C VAL A 102 15.29 -9.85 3.92
N PRO A 103 16.39 -10.44 3.41
CA PRO A 103 17.37 -9.70 2.61
C PRO A 103 16.77 -9.32 1.26
N ILE A 104 17.01 -8.08 0.83
CA ILE A 104 16.46 -7.50 -0.40
C ILE A 104 17.57 -7.18 -1.40
N ASN A 105 18.63 -6.50 -0.96
CA ASN A 105 19.79 -6.07 -1.76
C ASN A 105 19.39 -5.48 -3.14
N THR A 106 18.45 -4.54 -3.14
CA THR A 106 17.91 -3.95 -4.37
C THR A 106 18.04 -2.43 -4.36
N CYS A 107 18.70 -1.89 -5.39
CA CYS A 107 18.78 -0.45 -5.63
C CYS A 107 17.45 0.07 -6.19
N VAL A 108 16.95 1.14 -5.59
CA VAL A 108 15.66 1.76 -5.90
C VAL A 108 15.77 3.28 -6.04
N TYR A 109 14.89 3.88 -6.84
CA TYR A 109 14.78 5.33 -6.98
C TYR A 109 13.33 5.73 -7.30
N GLY A 110 12.94 6.95 -6.94
CA GLY A 110 11.59 7.45 -7.24
C GLY A 110 10.51 6.73 -6.44
N ASP A 111 9.36 6.47 -7.06
CA ASP A 111 8.20 5.84 -6.43
C ASP A 111 8.36 4.31 -6.30
N ILE A 112 8.25 3.83 -5.06
CA ILE A 112 8.36 2.41 -4.70
C ILE A 112 7.10 1.97 -3.97
N LEU A 113 6.54 0.85 -4.42
CA LEU A 113 5.43 0.18 -3.75
C LEU A 113 5.90 -1.18 -3.23
N LEU A 114 5.95 -1.32 -1.91
CA LEU A 114 6.21 -2.56 -1.20
C LEU A 114 4.89 -3.28 -0.89
N ARG A 115 4.83 -4.58 -1.19
CA ARG A 115 3.74 -5.47 -0.80
C ARG A 115 4.28 -6.70 -0.09
N VAL A 116 3.65 -7.03 1.03
CA VAL A 116 3.94 -8.25 1.78
C VAL A 116 2.69 -9.11 1.76
N TYR A 117 2.88 -10.35 1.34
CA TYR A 117 1.86 -11.38 1.30
C TYR A 117 2.17 -12.43 2.36
N MET A 118 1.13 -12.82 3.09
CA MET A 118 1.11 -14.14 3.71
C MET A 118 0.86 -15.18 2.62
N VAL A 119 1.71 -16.20 2.58
CA VAL A 119 1.57 -17.32 1.65
C VAL A 119 1.43 -18.64 2.40
N THR A 120 0.41 -19.39 2.04
CA THR A 120 0.22 -20.79 2.40
C THR A 120 0.08 -21.60 1.11
N ASP A 121 -0.08 -22.91 1.22
CA ASP A 121 -0.25 -23.80 0.07
C ASP A 121 -1.49 -23.46 -0.77
N SER A 122 -2.50 -22.86 -0.13
CA SER A 122 -3.81 -22.57 -0.73
C SER A 122 -4.17 -21.09 -0.78
N ILE A 123 -3.49 -20.23 -0.01
CA ILE A 123 -3.87 -18.83 0.18
C ILE A 123 -2.67 -17.92 -0.11
N LYS A 124 -2.92 -16.88 -0.91
CA LYS A 124 -2.04 -15.72 -1.06
C LYS A 124 -2.83 -14.47 -0.69
N GLN A 125 -2.55 -13.90 0.48
CA GLN A 125 -3.25 -12.71 0.98
C GLN A 125 -2.26 -11.57 1.21
N ILE A 126 -2.57 -10.37 0.73
CA ILE A 126 -1.82 -9.16 1.07
C ILE A 126 -2.11 -8.83 2.53
N ILE A 127 -1.06 -8.73 3.34
CA ILE A 127 -1.18 -8.37 4.77
C ILE A 127 -0.69 -6.96 5.07
N LEU A 128 0.14 -6.41 4.19
CA LEU A 128 0.74 -5.08 4.31
C LEU A 128 1.03 -4.53 2.92
N GLN A 129 0.78 -3.23 2.75
CA GLN A 129 1.30 -2.47 1.64
C GLN A 129 1.86 -1.12 2.14
N TYR A 130 2.95 -0.67 1.53
CA TYR A 130 3.59 0.60 1.84
C TYR A 130 4.14 1.23 0.56
N GLY A 131 3.65 2.41 0.19
CA GLY A 131 4.19 3.19 -0.93
C GLY A 131 5.00 4.39 -0.44
N PHE A 132 6.17 4.63 -0.99
CA PHE A 132 7.01 5.78 -0.65
C PHE A 132 7.82 6.24 -1.86
N HIS A 133 8.33 7.46 -1.80
CA HIS A 133 9.21 8.00 -2.84
C HIS A 133 10.60 8.23 -2.23
N THR A 134 11.67 7.71 -2.85
CA THR A 134 13.04 7.74 -2.28
C THR A 134 13.53 9.16 -1.99
N GLY A 135 13.07 10.14 -2.76
CA GLY A 135 13.39 11.55 -2.53
C GLY A 135 12.87 12.21 -1.24
N PHE A 136 11.96 11.56 -0.51
CA PHE A 136 11.47 12.05 0.79
C PHE A 136 11.99 11.22 1.97
N VAL A 137 13.01 10.41 1.71
CA VAL A 137 13.60 9.50 2.68
C VAL A 137 14.89 10.14 3.20
N GLU A 138 14.85 10.63 4.45
CA GLU A 138 15.97 11.40 5.02
C GLU A 138 16.96 10.54 5.81
N THR A 139 16.51 9.44 6.42
CA THR A 139 17.32 8.65 7.36
C THR A 139 17.09 7.15 7.22
N SER A 140 18.17 6.36 7.33
CA SER A 140 18.11 4.90 7.50
C SER A 140 18.41 4.53 8.96
N PRO A 141 17.68 3.57 9.56
CA PRO A 141 16.52 2.86 9.02
C PRO A 141 15.23 3.69 9.11
N ILE A 142 14.21 3.35 8.31
CA ILE A 142 12.84 3.81 8.56
C ILE A 142 12.08 2.74 9.34
N LEU A 143 11.58 3.14 10.50
CA LEU A 143 10.62 2.40 11.32
C LEU A 143 9.19 2.90 11.03
N LEU A 144 8.34 2.02 10.54
CA LEU A 144 6.93 2.28 10.23
C LEU A 144 6.05 1.53 11.21
N LEU A 145 5.15 2.23 11.88
CA LEU A 145 4.21 1.61 12.81
C LEU A 145 2.97 1.11 12.07
N ARG A 146 2.15 0.28 12.72
CA ARG A 146 0.88 -0.24 12.18
C ARG A 146 0.03 0.82 11.47
N ARG A 147 -0.06 2.02 12.04
CA ARG A 147 -0.85 3.15 11.52
C ARG A 147 -0.34 3.72 10.19
N ASP A 148 0.92 3.46 9.84
CA ASP A 148 1.58 3.97 8.63
C ASP A 148 1.45 2.99 7.45
N LEU A 149 0.84 1.83 7.67
CA LEU A 149 0.82 0.71 6.74
C LEU A 149 -0.59 0.48 6.19
N ASP A 150 -0.72 0.39 4.87
CA ASP A 150 -1.99 0.08 4.22
C ASP A 150 -2.41 -1.36 4.57
N PHE A 151 -3.72 -1.60 4.63
CA PHE A 151 -4.36 -2.85 5.09
C PHE A 151 -4.14 -3.16 6.58
N THR A 152 -2.91 -3.10 7.07
CA THR A 152 -2.56 -3.42 8.47
C THR A 152 -3.18 -2.41 9.45
N SER A 153 -3.18 -1.11 9.10
CA SER A 153 -3.76 -0.03 9.91
C SER A 153 -5.24 -0.26 10.25
N LEU A 154 -5.99 -0.88 9.35
CA LEU A 154 -7.43 -1.14 9.50
C LEU A 154 -7.72 -2.54 10.05
N HIS A 155 -6.73 -3.42 10.09
CA HIS A 155 -6.93 -4.81 10.47
C HIS A 155 -6.76 -5.01 11.98
N PRO A 156 -7.83 -5.38 12.73
CA PRO A 156 -7.82 -5.38 14.19
C PRO A 156 -6.94 -6.47 14.81
N ALA A 157 -6.55 -7.49 14.03
CA ALA A 157 -5.67 -8.53 14.54
C ALA A 157 -4.24 -8.04 14.83
N PHE A 158 -3.76 -7.01 14.12
CA PHE A 158 -2.38 -6.55 14.31
C PHE A 158 -2.27 -5.70 15.57
N SER A 159 -1.30 -6.03 16.43
CA SER A 159 -0.98 -5.24 17.62
C SER A 159 -0.55 -3.82 17.24
N ASP A 160 -0.82 -2.84 18.10
CA ASP A 160 -0.33 -1.47 17.90
C ASP A 160 1.21 -1.38 17.90
N ASP A 161 1.89 -2.37 18.49
CA ASP A 161 3.35 -2.51 18.46
C ASP A 161 3.89 -3.16 17.17
N PHE A 162 3.00 -3.56 16.24
CA PHE A 162 3.42 -4.07 14.95
C PHE A 162 4.13 -2.97 14.15
N HIS A 163 5.26 -3.33 13.57
CA HIS A 163 6.09 -2.41 12.81
C HIS A 163 6.75 -3.10 11.60
N LEU A 164 7.17 -2.25 10.67
CA LEU A 164 7.97 -2.58 9.51
C LEU A 164 9.23 -1.70 9.54
N ASP A 165 10.39 -2.34 9.58
CA ASP A 165 11.68 -1.69 9.44
C ASP A 165 12.20 -1.89 8.01
N ILE A 166 12.58 -0.80 7.36
CA ILE A 166 13.25 -0.82 6.06
C ILE A 166 14.64 -0.23 6.25
N VAL A 167 15.67 -1.02 5.95
CA VAL A 167 17.06 -0.63 6.10
C VAL A 167 17.69 -0.52 4.72
N TRP A 168 18.26 0.64 4.43
CA TRP A 168 19.01 0.89 3.21
C TRP A 168 20.32 1.63 3.49
N GLU A 169 21.12 1.69 2.44
CA GLU A 169 22.31 2.52 2.32
C GLU A 169 22.13 3.47 1.14
N ASP A 170 22.90 4.55 1.10
CA ASP A 170 22.93 5.44 -0.05
C ASP A 170 23.42 4.68 -1.27
N GLY A 171 22.66 4.71 -2.36
CA GLY A 171 23.00 4.03 -3.62
C GLY A 171 24.08 4.75 -4.45
N GLY A 172 24.60 5.87 -3.93
CA GLY A 172 25.48 6.79 -4.64
C GLY A 172 24.72 7.80 -5.52
N GLU A 173 25.44 8.80 -6.02
CA GLU A 173 24.90 9.78 -6.97
C GLU A 173 24.58 9.09 -8.29
N SER A 174 23.31 8.82 -8.55
CA SER A 174 22.83 8.59 -9.90
C SER A 174 22.91 9.90 -10.66
N SER A 175 23.65 9.94 -11.77
CA SER A 175 23.80 11.13 -12.62
C SER A 175 22.45 11.51 -13.27
N HIS A 176 21.60 12.23 -12.54
CA HIS A 176 20.22 12.54 -12.89
C HIS A 176 20.05 13.89 -13.62
N ALA A 177 20.85 14.15 -14.65
CA ALA A 177 20.58 15.30 -15.53
C ALA A 177 19.16 15.22 -16.16
N ASP A 178 18.64 14.02 -16.40
CA ASP A 178 17.40 13.82 -17.17
C ASP A 178 16.09 14.06 -16.37
N THR A 179 16.13 14.01 -15.03
CA THR A 179 14.90 14.05 -14.21
C THR A 179 14.45 15.48 -13.89
N LEU A 180 15.41 16.39 -13.68
CA LEU A 180 15.12 17.81 -13.48
C LEU A 180 14.54 18.45 -14.74
N ASP A 181 15.06 18.11 -15.92
CA ASP A 181 14.51 18.56 -17.20
C ASP A 181 13.05 18.12 -17.38
N THR A 182 12.70 16.92 -16.92
CA THR A 182 11.33 16.40 -17.04
C THR A 182 10.35 17.15 -16.13
N LEU A 183 10.73 17.43 -14.88
CA LEU A 183 9.90 18.19 -13.94
C LEU A 183 9.77 19.67 -14.34
N GLN A 184 10.86 20.28 -14.79
CA GLN A 184 10.86 21.67 -15.25
C GLN A 184 9.99 21.84 -16.50
N ASN A 185 10.02 20.87 -17.42
CA ASN A 185 9.14 20.85 -18.59
C ASN A 185 7.65 20.65 -18.22
N PHE A 186 7.36 19.95 -17.13
CA PHE A 186 5.98 19.78 -16.66
C PHE A 186 5.44 21.07 -16.03
N LEU A 187 6.24 21.72 -15.18
CA LEU A 187 5.86 22.98 -14.53
C LEU A 187 5.71 24.14 -15.53
N CYS A 188 6.65 24.30 -16.48
CA CYS A 188 6.56 25.32 -17.52
C CYS A 188 5.36 25.14 -18.48
N LYS A 189 4.83 23.93 -18.62
CA LYS A 189 3.62 23.68 -19.44
C LYS A 189 2.33 24.07 -18.73
N THR A 190 2.31 24.20 -17.41
CA THR A 190 1.09 24.55 -16.68
C THR A 190 0.73 26.03 -16.75
N ASP A 191 1.71 26.92 -16.93
CA ASP A 191 1.45 28.35 -17.09
C ASP A 191 0.78 28.68 -18.44
N SER A 192 1.05 27.92 -19.50
CA SER A 192 0.49 28.17 -20.84
C SER A 192 -0.95 27.65 -21.04
N LEU A 193 -1.49 26.89 -20.09
CA LEU A 193 -2.88 26.39 -20.10
C LEU A 193 -3.86 27.32 -19.36
N SER A 194 -3.38 28.33 -18.63
CA SER A 194 -4.22 29.26 -17.87
C SER A 194 -4.77 30.43 -18.71
N SER A 195 -4.30 30.61 -19.96
CA SER A 195 -4.63 31.79 -20.78
C SER A 195 -5.70 31.58 -21.86
N SER A 196 -6.40 30.44 -21.91
CA SER A 196 -7.36 30.13 -22.99
C SER A 196 -8.73 29.62 -22.55
N VAL A 197 -9.18 29.92 -21.32
CA VAL A 197 -10.60 29.79 -20.97
C VAL A 197 -11.31 31.10 -21.27
N SER A 198 -11.64 31.31 -22.54
CA SER A 198 -12.64 32.28 -22.97
C SER A 198 -14.03 31.78 -22.55
N THR A 199 -14.66 32.50 -21.64
CA THR A 199 -16.07 32.34 -21.28
C THR A 199 -16.97 32.67 -22.46
N ASP A 200 -17.33 31.66 -23.25
CA ASP A 200 -18.46 31.74 -24.18
C ASP A 200 -19.66 31.05 -23.54
N VAL A 201 -20.44 31.83 -22.77
CA VAL A 201 -21.72 31.41 -22.21
C VAL A 201 -22.77 31.59 -23.30
N SER A 202 -22.95 30.56 -24.13
CA SER A 202 -24.08 30.49 -25.05
C SER A 202 -25.20 29.64 -24.45
N ASP A 203 -26.33 30.31 -24.21
CA ASP A 203 -27.66 29.82 -23.86
C ASP A 203 -27.95 28.39 -24.36
N THR A 204 -28.10 27.45 -23.43
CA THR A 204 -28.71 26.16 -23.71
C THR A 204 -30.08 26.10 -23.02
N ARG A 205 -31.13 26.20 -23.83
CA ARG A 205 -32.54 26.04 -23.45
C ARG A 205 -32.78 24.70 -22.76
N LEU A 206 -33.30 24.77 -21.53
CA LEU A 206 -33.93 23.66 -20.82
C LEU A 206 -35.24 23.26 -21.53
N VAL A 207 -35.24 22.07 -22.14
CA VAL A 207 -36.47 21.37 -22.53
C VAL A 207 -36.80 20.38 -21.41
N SER A 208 -37.89 20.66 -20.69
CA SER A 208 -38.47 19.72 -19.73
C SER A 208 -39.33 18.69 -20.47
N THR A 209 -39.02 17.41 -20.32
CA THR A 209 -39.97 16.33 -20.57
C THR A 209 -39.96 15.40 -19.38
N GLY A 210 -41.06 15.38 -18.64
CA GLY A 210 -41.32 14.40 -17.60
C GLY A 210 -41.81 13.07 -18.18
N ALA A 211 -41.49 11.99 -17.46
CA ALA A 211 -42.20 10.71 -17.38
C ALA A 211 -41.53 9.95 -16.21
N SER A 212 -42.18 9.88 -15.04
CA SER A 212 -43.10 8.83 -14.60
C SER A 212 -42.49 7.42 -14.50
N ASP A 213 -42.49 6.94 -13.26
CA ASP A 213 -42.89 5.60 -12.83
C ASP A 213 -41.93 4.40 -12.90
N LYS A 214 -41.73 3.85 -11.68
CA LYS A 214 -41.83 2.44 -11.27
C LYS A 214 -40.80 1.45 -11.83
N GLU A 215 -39.99 0.88 -10.94
CA GLU A 215 -40.21 -0.51 -10.49
C GLU A 215 -39.34 -0.85 -9.26
N LEU A 216 -40.02 -1.27 -8.20
CA LEU A 216 -39.42 -2.00 -7.07
C LEU A 216 -39.14 -3.43 -7.54
N VAL A 217 -37.88 -3.87 -7.50
CA VAL A 217 -37.55 -5.29 -7.57
C VAL A 217 -37.15 -5.77 -6.18
N SER A 218 -38.07 -6.49 -5.56
CA SER A 218 -37.89 -7.28 -4.35
C SER A 218 -37.00 -8.49 -4.64
N ILE A 219 -35.82 -8.55 -4.01
CA ILE A 219 -34.95 -9.74 -4.04
C ILE A 219 -35.47 -10.72 -2.98
N GLN A 220 -36.09 -11.81 -3.44
CA GLN A 220 -36.48 -12.95 -2.63
C GLN A 220 -35.24 -13.76 -2.22
N GLN A 221 -35.06 -13.93 -0.91
CA GLN A 221 -34.21 -14.94 -0.30
C GLN A 221 -34.71 -16.34 -0.67
N GLN A 222 -33.91 -17.11 -1.42
CA GLN A 222 -34.06 -18.56 -1.50
C GLN A 222 -33.29 -19.20 -0.35
N GLN A 223 -34.05 -19.69 0.64
CA GLN A 223 -33.59 -20.65 1.63
C GLN A 223 -33.52 -22.04 0.98
N HIS A 224 -32.38 -22.70 1.05
CA HIS A 224 -32.23 -24.13 0.80
C HIS A 224 -32.12 -24.86 2.14
N PRO A 225 -33.11 -25.70 2.51
CA PRO A 225 -32.92 -26.77 3.47
C PRO A 225 -32.87 -28.12 2.75
N SER A 226 -31.98 -29.02 3.19
CA SER A 226 -32.07 -30.51 3.18
C SER A 226 -30.64 -31.06 3.31
N GLN A 227 -30.22 -31.55 4.48
CA GLN A 227 -30.38 -32.93 4.95
C GLN A 227 -29.68 -33.99 4.07
N HIS A 228 -28.61 -34.61 4.61
CA HIS A 228 -28.38 -36.07 4.68
C HIS A 228 -27.08 -36.31 5.49
N GLN A 229 -27.19 -36.88 6.70
CA GLN A 229 -27.01 -38.32 7.03
C GLN A 229 -25.54 -38.79 6.96
N LEU A 230 -24.94 -39.04 8.13
CA LEU A 230 -24.68 -40.38 8.71
C LEU A 230 -23.53 -41.15 8.02
N SER A 231 -22.38 -41.24 8.69
CA SER A 231 -21.67 -42.52 8.86
C SER A 231 -20.84 -42.47 10.14
N GLN A 232 -21.33 -43.16 11.17
CA GLN A 232 -20.51 -43.68 12.26
C GLN A 232 -19.76 -44.94 11.80
N GLN A 233 -18.75 -45.31 12.58
CA GLN A 233 -18.13 -46.64 12.69
C GLN A 233 -17.24 -47.12 11.54
N GLN A 234 -15.94 -47.23 11.83
CA GLN A 234 -15.40 -48.56 12.15
C GLN A 234 -14.20 -48.46 13.10
N GLN A 235 -14.35 -49.13 14.24
CA GLN A 235 -13.32 -49.56 15.16
C GLN A 235 -12.61 -50.81 14.60
N GLN A 236 -11.33 -50.94 14.97
CA GLN A 236 -10.65 -52.19 15.35
C GLN A 236 -10.62 -53.34 14.32
N GLN A 237 -9.45 -53.56 13.74
CA GLN A 237 -8.53 -54.64 14.15
C GLN A 237 -7.11 -54.30 13.71
#